data_AF-A0A7U9MVV4-F1
#
_entry.id   AF-A0A7U9MVV4-F1
#
_cell.length_a   1.000
_cell.length_b   1.000
_cell.length_c   1.000
_cell.angle_alpha   90.00
_cell.angle_beta   90.00
_cell.angle_gamma   90.00
#
_symmetry.space_group_name_H-M   'P 1'
#
loop_
_entity.id
_entity.type
_entity.pdbx_description
1 polymer ?
#
loop_
_entity_poly.entity_id
_entity_poly.type
_entity_poly.pdbx_seq_one_letter_code
_entity_poly.pdbx_strand_id
1 'polypeptide(L)'
;MALVLLPNLKNCGVNGAVKWLGKDKVVLALNDRRKYADTFWFALFHELGHVLQQRIKVLLVSEIKKAGLETDDLIQRLEAGADAFSQNTLIPKAEYDEFVMMCSSGFTAETIRSFAARINVLPGIVVGRLQHDGYLTNQTALNSLKIKYVIG
;
A
#
# COMPACT_ATOMS: atom_id res chain seq x y z
N MET A 1 -6.02 -16.77 8.40
CA MET A 1 -5.58 -15.36 8.58
C MET A 1 -6.32 -14.79 9.78
N ALA A 2 -5.63 -14.08 10.67
CA ALA A 2 -6.27 -13.34 11.76
C ALA A 2 -5.80 -11.87 11.65
N LEU A 3 -6.74 -10.95 11.46
CA LEU A 3 -6.46 -9.52 11.47
C LEU A 3 -6.62 -9.04 12.92
N VAL A 4 -5.54 -8.54 13.52
CA VAL A 4 -5.54 -8.04 14.90
C VAL A 4 -5.20 -6.56 14.87
N LEU A 5 -6.19 -5.71 15.13
CA LEU A 5 -5.99 -4.27 15.30
C LEU A 5 -5.55 -4.01 16.74
N LEU A 6 -4.37 -3.42 16.93
CA LEU A 6 -3.86 -3.04 18.25
C LEU A 6 -3.78 -1.51 18.37
N PRO A 7 -4.12 -0.95 19.54
CA PRO A 7 -3.83 0.45 19.83
C PRO A 7 -2.31 0.68 19.92
N ASN A 8 -1.89 1.93 19.75
CA ASN A 8 -0.49 2.33 19.68
C ASN A 8 0.32 1.87 20.90
N LEU A 9 1.40 1.12 20.66
CA LEU A 9 2.43 0.87 21.66
C LEU A 9 3.42 2.05 21.65
N LYS A 10 3.23 2.97 22.60
CA LYS A 10 4.13 4.11 22.83
C LYS A 10 5.59 3.64 22.84
N ASN A 11 6.43 4.31 22.05
CA ASN A 11 7.88 4.07 21.88
C ASN A 11 8.33 2.92 20.97
N CYS A 12 7.45 2.31 20.16
CA CYS A 12 7.90 1.39 19.12
C CYS A 12 8.10 2.12 17.78
N GLY A 13 9.34 2.13 17.25
CA GLY A 13 9.68 2.78 15.97
C GLY A 13 9.12 2.09 14.73
N VAL A 14 8.34 1.03 14.89
CA VAL A 14 7.85 0.16 13.84
C VAL A 14 6.42 0.58 13.45
N ASN A 15 6.18 0.88 12.17
CA ASN A 15 4.88 1.38 11.66
C ASN A 15 3.81 0.28 11.49
N GLY A 16 4.24 -0.96 11.63
CA GLY A 16 3.45 -2.17 11.50
C GLY A 16 4.39 -3.36 11.65
N ALA A 17 3.90 -4.47 12.17
CA ALA A 17 4.67 -5.70 12.29
C ALA A 17 3.86 -6.85 11.72
N VAL A 18 4.48 -7.58 10.81
CA VAL A 18 3.93 -8.84 10.31
C VAL A 18 4.72 -9.98 10.91
N LYS A 19 4.02 -10.83 11.66
CA LYS A 19 4.62 -11.99 12.31
C LYS A 19 3.85 -13.24 11.93
N TRP A 20 4.54 -14.20 11.35
CA TRP A 20 4.02 -15.55 11.15
C TRP A 20 3.94 -16.28 12.49
N LEU A 21 2.79 -16.88 12.80
CA LEU A 21 2.58 -17.83 13.89
C LEU A 21 2.48 -19.24 13.29
N GLY A 22 3.62 -19.89 13.10
CA GLY A 22 3.70 -21.19 12.42
C GLY A 22 3.60 -21.08 10.89
N LYS A 23 3.23 -22.18 10.22
CA LYS A 23 3.23 -22.26 8.74
C LYS A 23 2.02 -21.57 8.07
N ASP A 24 0.90 -21.43 8.78
CA ASP A 24 -0.41 -21.12 8.16
C ASP A 24 -1.11 -19.88 8.73
N LYS A 25 -0.55 -19.24 9.76
CA LYS A 25 -1.16 -18.08 10.41
C LYS A 25 -0.22 -16.89 10.32
N VAL A 26 -0.73 -15.77 9.82
CA VAL A 26 -0.05 -14.48 9.85
C VAL A 26 -0.81 -13.57 10.81
N VAL A 27 -0.07 -12.91 11.70
CA VAL A 27 -0.55 -11.81 12.53
C VAL A 27 -0.01 -10.54 11.92
N LEU A 28 -0.92 -9.60 11.71
CA LEU A 28 -0.58 -8.29 11.22
C LEU A 28 -1.01 -7.27 12.27
N ALA A 29 -0.03 -6.58 12.83
CA ALA A 29 -0.21 -5.50 13.78
C ALA A 29 0.11 -4.19 13.07
N LEU A 30 -0.78 -3.21 13.13
CA LEU A 30 -0.58 -1.86 12.59
C LEU A 30 -0.74 -0.87 13.74
N ASN A 31 0.07 0.19 13.78
CA ASN A 31 -0.09 1.27 14.74
C ASN A 31 -0.74 2.50 14.08
N ASP A 32 -1.29 3.38 14.92
CA ASP A 32 -1.96 4.62 14.53
C ASP A 32 -1.00 5.75 14.08
N ARG A 33 0.29 5.45 13.92
CA ARG A 33 1.32 6.47 13.62
C ARG A 33 1.04 7.14 12.27
N ARG A 34 0.43 6.40 11.34
CA ARG A 34 -0.08 6.93 10.07
C ARG A 34 -1.58 7.20 10.20
N LYS A 35 -1.92 8.47 10.46
CA LYS A 35 -3.30 8.87 10.75
C LYS A 35 -4.26 8.62 9.59
N TYR A 36 -3.82 8.63 8.34
CA TYR A 36 -4.71 8.59 7.17
C TYR A 36 -4.89 7.19 6.58
N ALA A 37 -6.12 6.90 6.13
CA ALA A 37 -6.51 5.59 5.60
C ALA A 37 -5.71 5.16 4.36
N ASP A 38 -5.35 6.09 3.47
CA ASP A 38 -4.53 5.81 2.28
C ASP A 38 -3.16 5.24 2.64
N THR A 39 -2.48 5.88 3.59
CA THR A 39 -1.13 5.46 3.98
C THR A 39 -1.14 4.20 4.84
N PHE A 40 -2.23 3.97 5.58
CA PHE A 40 -2.48 2.74 6.33
C PHE A 40 -2.68 1.55 5.39
N TRP A 41 -3.63 1.67 4.45
CA TRP A 41 -3.96 0.58 3.53
C TRP A 41 -2.78 0.26 2.60
N PHE A 42 -2.04 1.28 2.16
CA PHE A 42 -0.83 1.06 1.38
C PHE A 42 0.22 0.25 2.17
N ALA A 43 0.48 0.62 3.42
CA ALA A 43 1.45 -0.10 4.25
C ALA A 43 1.00 -1.55 4.51
N LEU A 44 -0.29 -1.75 4.78
CA LEU A 44 -0.85 -3.10 4.97
C LEU A 44 -0.55 -4.02 3.79
N PHE A 45 -0.92 -3.58 2.58
CA PHE A 45 -0.76 -4.41 1.40
C PHE A 45 0.71 -4.52 0.98
N HIS A 46 1.55 -3.52 1.25
CA HIS A 46 3.00 -3.61 1.06
C HIS A 46 3.60 -4.78 1.84
N GLU A 47 3.30 -4.84 3.14
CA GLU A 47 3.76 -5.93 4.00
C GLU A 47 3.17 -7.28 3.58
N LEU A 48 1.90 -7.30 3.13
CA LEU A 48 1.30 -8.51 2.55
C LEU A 48 2.01 -8.92 1.25
N GLY A 49 2.46 -7.96 0.45
CA GLY A 49 3.31 -8.18 -0.71
C GLY A 49 4.59 -8.92 -0.32
N HIS A 50 5.29 -8.46 0.72
CA HIS A 50 6.45 -9.17 1.25
C HIS A 50 6.14 -10.58 1.74
N VAL A 51 5.02 -10.77 2.45
CA VAL A 51 4.55 -12.09 2.91
C VAL A 51 4.35 -13.05 1.73
N LEU A 52 3.71 -12.60 0.66
CA LEU A 52 3.51 -13.40 -0.56
C LEU A 52 4.83 -13.67 -1.27
N GLN A 53 5.73 -12.68 -1.30
CA GLN A 53 7.07 -12.80 -1.84
C GLN A 53 7.97 -13.74 -1.04
N GLN A 54 7.72 -14.01 0.25
CA GLN A 54 8.53 -14.97 1.01
C GLN A 54 8.48 -16.38 0.40
N ARG A 55 7.37 -16.78 -0.24
CA ARG A 55 7.31 -18.03 -1.03
C ARG A 55 8.17 -17.97 -2.29
N ILE A 56 8.28 -16.80 -2.90
CA ILE A 56 9.09 -16.54 -4.09
C ILE A 56 10.59 -16.44 -3.71
N LYS A 57 10.93 -15.95 -2.51
CA LYS A 57 12.31 -15.83 -2.02
C LYS A 57 13.02 -17.18 -1.97
N VAL A 58 12.31 -18.26 -1.65
CA VAL A 58 12.85 -19.64 -1.69
C VAL A 58 13.19 -20.09 -3.12
N LEU A 59 12.37 -19.70 -4.11
CA LEU A 59 12.63 -19.98 -5.53
C LEU A 59 13.73 -19.07 -6.09
N LEU A 60 13.71 -17.78 -5.75
CA LEU A 60 14.68 -16.79 -6.22
C LEU A 60 16.08 -17.06 -5.69
N VAL A 61 16.27 -17.47 -4.43
CA VAL A 61 17.60 -17.81 -3.89
C VAL A 61 18.28 -18.93 -4.71
N SER A 62 17.49 -19.83 -5.31
CA SER A 62 18.02 -20.86 -6.22
C SER A 62 18.46 -20.31 -7.59
N GLU A 63 17.77 -19.29 -8.10
CA GLU A 63 18.09 -18.61 -9.37
C GLU A 63 19.21 -17.57 -9.22
N ILE A 64 19.29 -16.88 -8.08
CA ILE A 64 20.31 -15.86 -7.78
C ILE A 64 21.72 -16.46 -7.75
N LYS A 65 21.89 -17.64 -7.16
CA LYS A 65 23.16 -18.38 -7.22
C LYS A 65 23.58 -18.73 -8.66
N LYS A 66 22.61 -18.88 -9.57
CA LYS A 66 22.86 -19.14 -10.99
C LYS A 66 23.10 -17.87 -11.81
N ALA A 67 22.48 -16.75 -11.43
CA ALA A 67 22.48 -15.50 -12.20
C ALA A 67 23.56 -14.47 -11.79
N GLY A 68 24.25 -14.67 -10.67
CA GLY A 68 25.35 -13.80 -10.25
C GLY A 68 24.92 -12.38 -9.84
N LEU A 69 23.65 -12.19 -9.45
CA LEU A 69 23.12 -10.91 -9.01
C LEU A 69 23.60 -10.55 -7.59
N GLU A 70 23.99 -9.29 -7.39
CA GLU A 70 24.32 -8.70 -6.09
C GLU A 70 23.08 -8.69 -5.17
N THR A 71 23.30 -8.84 -3.86
CA THR A 71 22.22 -8.91 -2.84
C THR A 71 21.31 -7.67 -2.86
N ASP A 72 21.85 -6.51 -3.22
CA ASP A 72 21.12 -5.24 -3.22
C ASP A 72 20.12 -5.10 -4.38
N ASP A 73 20.40 -5.68 -5.55
CA ASP A 73 19.46 -5.68 -6.70
C ASP A 73 18.21 -6.52 -6.37
N LEU A 74 18.42 -7.65 -5.67
CA LEU A 74 17.31 -8.48 -5.21
C LEU A 74 16.41 -7.72 -4.23
N ILE A 75 17.00 -7.02 -3.26
CA ILE A 75 16.24 -6.26 -2.26
C ILE A 75 15.39 -5.21 -2.98
N GLN A 76 15.96 -4.43 -3.90
CA GLN A 76 15.22 -3.43 -4.68
C GLN A 76 14.07 -4.04 -5.49
N ARG A 77 14.28 -5.19 -6.14
CA ARG A 77 13.21 -5.89 -6.87
C ARG A 77 12.08 -6.37 -5.96
N LEU A 78 12.40 -6.86 -4.76
CA LEU A 78 11.40 -7.29 -3.79
C LEU A 78 10.60 -6.09 -3.26
N GLU A 79 11.25 -4.99 -2.90
CA GLU A 79 10.57 -3.75 -2.50
C GLU A 79 9.67 -3.22 -3.62
N ALA A 80 10.18 -3.08 -4.84
CA ALA A 80 9.39 -2.63 -5.98
C ALA A 80 8.21 -3.55 -6.28
N GLY A 81 8.38 -4.87 -6.11
CA GLY A 81 7.30 -5.83 -6.25
C GLY A 81 6.23 -5.69 -5.16
N ALA A 82 6.62 -5.33 -3.93
CA ALA A 82 5.70 -5.13 -2.82
C ALA A 82 4.93 -3.82 -2.98
N ASP A 83 5.61 -2.75 -3.40
CA ASP A 83 4.99 -1.49 -3.78
C ASP A 83 3.96 -1.71 -4.88
N ALA A 84 4.35 -2.35 -5.98
CA ALA A 84 3.46 -2.62 -7.11
C ALA A 84 2.25 -3.47 -6.71
N PHE A 85 2.45 -4.48 -5.85
CA PHE A 85 1.37 -5.29 -5.32
C PHE A 85 0.39 -4.44 -4.51
N SER A 86 0.89 -3.60 -3.60
CA SER A 86 0.06 -2.71 -2.78
C SER A 86 -0.75 -1.74 -3.63
N GLN A 87 -0.05 -1.06 -4.54
CA GLN A 87 -0.59 -0.13 -5.52
C GLN A 87 -1.76 -0.73 -6.31
N ASN A 88 -1.53 -1.89 -6.94
CA ASN A 88 -2.47 -2.51 -7.85
C ASN A 88 -3.60 -3.27 -7.14
N THR A 89 -3.39 -3.67 -5.89
CA THR A 89 -4.45 -4.25 -5.06
C THR A 89 -5.44 -3.18 -4.61
N LEU A 90 -4.93 -1.98 -4.26
CA LEU A 90 -5.77 -0.87 -3.85
C LEU A 90 -6.46 -0.18 -5.02
N ILE A 91 -5.74 0.05 -6.10
CA ILE A 91 -6.28 0.72 -7.29
C ILE A 91 -5.78 -0.06 -8.50
N PRO A 92 -6.63 -0.86 -9.17
CA PRO A 92 -6.22 -1.63 -10.34
C PRO A 92 -5.60 -0.72 -11.40
N LYS A 93 -4.43 -1.11 -11.93
CA LYS A 93 -3.65 -0.26 -12.82
C LYS A 93 -4.43 0.24 -14.04
N ALA A 94 -5.15 -0.66 -14.72
CA ALA A 94 -5.92 -0.30 -15.91
C ALA A 94 -7.00 0.76 -15.60
N GLU A 95 -7.69 0.59 -14.47
CA GLU A 95 -8.72 1.50 -13.99
C GLU A 95 -8.15 2.88 -13.64
N TYR A 96 -6.97 2.89 -13.01
CA TYR A 96 -6.27 4.12 -12.65
C TYR A 96 -5.75 4.88 -13.87
N ASP A 97 -5.13 4.18 -14.81
CA ASP A 97 -4.59 4.78 -16.03
C ASP A 97 -5.74 5.43 -16.85
N GLU A 98 -6.87 4.73 -16.99
CA GLU A 98 -8.07 5.27 -17.65
C GLU A 98 -8.61 6.51 -16.91
N PHE A 99 -8.71 6.45 -15.59
CA PHE A 99 -9.18 7.56 -14.77
C PHE A 99 -8.31 8.82 -14.92
N VAL A 100 -6.99 8.65 -14.88
CA VAL A 100 -6.03 9.75 -15.08
C VAL A 100 -6.15 10.35 -16.47
N MET A 101 -6.30 9.52 -17.51
CA MET A 101 -6.49 10.00 -18.89
C MET A 101 -7.78 10.81 -19.03
N MET A 102 -8.89 10.34 -18.45
CA MET A 102 -10.17 11.05 -18.49
C MET A 102 -10.14 12.38 -17.72
N CYS A 103 -9.31 12.49 -16.68
CA CYS A 103 -9.17 13.69 -15.85
C CYS A 103 -8.03 14.62 -16.30
N SER A 104 -7.70 14.64 -17.60
CA SER A 104 -6.60 15.47 -18.14
C SER A 104 -6.75 16.97 -17.87
N SER A 105 -7.98 17.47 -17.69
CA SER A 105 -8.27 18.86 -17.29
C SER A 105 -8.15 19.13 -15.79
N GLY A 106 -7.79 18.12 -14.99
CA GLY A 106 -7.64 18.20 -13.54
C GLY A 106 -8.61 17.29 -12.77
N PHE A 107 -8.33 17.12 -11.48
CA PHE A 107 -9.10 16.25 -10.59
C PHE A 107 -10.03 17.08 -9.70
N THR A 108 -11.28 16.65 -9.58
CA THR A 108 -12.26 17.25 -8.67
C THR A 108 -12.67 16.26 -7.60
N ALA A 109 -13.28 16.76 -6.52
CA ALA A 109 -13.78 15.88 -5.47
C ALA A 109 -14.85 14.90 -5.99
N GLU A 110 -15.66 15.33 -6.96
CA GLU A 110 -16.72 14.53 -7.56
C GLU A 110 -16.15 13.41 -8.45
N THR A 111 -15.17 13.71 -9.30
CA THR A 111 -14.55 12.69 -10.17
C THR A 111 -13.82 11.65 -9.33
N ILE A 112 -13.09 12.07 -8.29
CA ILE A 112 -12.41 11.16 -7.36
C ILE A 112 -13.41 10.28 -6.60
N ARG A 113 -14.50 10.85 -6.07
CA ARG A 113 -15.53 10.05 -5.36
C ARG A 113 -16.19 9.03 -6.27
N SER A 114 -16.53 9.43 -7.49
CA SER A 114 -17.16 8.56 -8.47
C SER A 114 -16.25 7.39 -8.87
N PHE A 115 -14.98 7.69 -9.15
CA PHE A 115 -13.98 6.66 -9.44
C PHE A 115 -13.77 5.71 -8.25
N ALA A 116 -13.57 6.26 -7.05
CA ALA A 116 -13.35 5.46 -5.85
C ALA A 116 -14.54 4.54 -5.54
N ALA A 117 -15.78 5.03 -5.70
CA ALA A 117 -16.98 4.21 -5.54
C ALA A 117 -17.06 3.09 -6.57
N ARG A 118 -16.71 3.36 -7.83
CA ARG A 118 -16.74 2.39 -8.93
C ARG A 118 -15.80 1.20 -8.69
N ILE A 119 -14.62 1.44 -8.12
CA ILE A 119 -13.66 0.39 -7.76
C ILE A 119 -13.76 -0.05 -6.29
N ASN A 120 -14.77 0.42 -5.57
CA ASN A 120 -15.07 0.10 -4.17
C ASN A 120 -13.92 0.39 -3.18
N VAL A 121 -13.34 1.59 -3.26
CA VAL A 121 -12.31 2.06 -2.31
C VAL A 121 -12.66 3.42 -1.72
N LEU A 122 -11.95 3.80 -0.66
CA LEU A 122 -12.12 5.12 -0.05
C LEU A 122 -11.53 6.21 -0.97
N PRO A 123 -12.24 7.33 -1.20
CA PRO A 123 -11.73 8.45 -2.02
C PRO A 123 -10.36 8.96 -1.59
N GLY A 124 -10.07 8.95 -0.28
CA GLY A 124 -8.76 9.32 0.26
C GLY A 124 -7.60 8.45 -0.24
N ILE A 125 -7.84 7.17 -0.56
CA ILE A 125 -6.83 6.25 -1.13
C ILE A 125 -6.44 6.73 -2.53
N VAL A 126 -7.41 7.12 -3.35
CA VAL A 126 -7.18 7.70 -4.68
C VAL A 126 -6.41 9.01 -4.57
N VAL A 127 -6.79 9.90 -3.64
CA VAL A 127 -6.03 11.14 -3.38
C VAL A 127 -4.58 10.84 -3.00
N GLY A 128 -4.35 9.87 -2.10
CA GLY A 128 -3.01 9.46 -1.71
C GLY A 128 -2.18 8.96 -2.90
N ARG A 129 -2.79 8.18 -3.80
CA ARG A 129 -2.11 7.71 -5.01
C ARG A 129 -1.78 8.84 -5.99
N LEU A 130 -2.73 9.75 -6.24
CA LEU A 130 -2.50 10.92 -7.10
C LEU A 130 -1.41 11.85 -6.54
N GLN A 131 -1.30 11.96 -5.20
CA GLN A 131 -0.21 12.71 -4.54
C GLN A 131 1.15 12.04 -4.72
N HIS A 132 1.19 10.71 -4.53
CA HIS A 132 2.39 9.92 -4.72
C HIS A 132 2.93 10.03 -6.16
N ASP A 133 2.04 9.95 -7.15
CA ASP A 133 2.39 9.98 -8.57
C ASP A 133 2.58 11.41 -9.12
N GLY A 134 2.44 12.45 -8.28
CA GLY A 134 2.72 13.84 -8.63
C GLY A 134 1.60 14.58 -9.36
N TYR A 135 0.42 13.97 -9.53
CA TYR A 135 -0.76 14.62 -10.11
C TYR A 135 -1.39 15.66 -9.18
N LEU A 136 -1.23 15.48 -7.87
CA LEU A 136 -1.71 16.41 -6.85
C LEU A 136 -0.58 16.82 -5.91
N THR A 137 -0.59 18.07 -5.47
CA THR A 137 0.31 18.49 -4.39
C THR A 137 -0.18 17.97 -3.04
N ASN A 138 0.72 17.90 -2.06
CA ASN A 138 0.36 17.57 -0.67
C ASN A 138 -0.51 18.66 -0.01
N GLN A 139 -0.59 19.86 -0.60
CA GLN A 139 -1.35 21.01 -0.09
C GLN A 139 -2.60 21.26 -0.96
N THR A 140 -3.41 20.23 -1.19
CA THR A 140 -4.65 20.32 -1.98
C THR A 140 -5.90 20.33 -1.10
N ALA A 141 -6.96 21.03 -1.53
CA ALA A 141 -8.28 20.97 -0.88
C ALA A 141 -8.90 19.56 -0.92
N LEU A 142 -8.45 18.71 -1.85
CA LEU A 142 -8.87 17.31 -1.98
C LEU A 142 -8.42 16.44 -0.81
N ASN A 143 -7.51 16.93 0.05
CA ASN A 143 -7.17 16.28 1.32
C ASN A 143 -8.38 16.11 2.24
N SER A 144 -9.45 16.90 2.06
CA SER A 144 -10.74 16.72 2.75
C SER A 144 -11.39 15.35 2.50
N LEU A 145 -11.00 14.65 1.43
CA LEU A 145 -11.46 13.29 1.12
C LEU A 145 -10.71 12.21 1.91
N LYS A 146 -9.61 12.56 2.58
CA LYS A 146 -8.78 11.62 3.35
C LYS A 146 -9.38 11.45 4.75
N ILE A 147 -9.68 10.20 5.10
CA ILE A 147 -10.20 9.84 6.42
C ILE A 147 -9.01 9.56 7.33
N LYS A 148 -9.12 10.04 8.58
CA LYS A 148 -8.18 9.68 9.64
C LYS A 148 -8.75 8.57 10.52
N TYR A 149 -7.96 7.54 10.80
CA TYR A 149 -8.30 6.58 11.83
C TYR A 149 -7.97 7.14 13.21
N VAL A 150 -8.93 7.02 14.13
CA VAL A 150 -8.75 7.26 15.56
C VAL A 150 -9.04 5.92 16.22
N ILE A 151 -8.01 5.27 16.74
CA ILE A 151 -8.18 4.07 17.55
C ILE A 151 -8.28 4.55 19.00
N GLY A 152 -9.49 4.46 19.56
CA GLY A 152 -9.80 4.79 20.95
C GLY A 152 -9.49 3.65 21.91
#